data_AF-X1GPJ2-F1
#
_entry.id   AF-X1GPJ2-F1
#
_cell.length_a   1.000
_cell.length_b   1.000
_cell.length_c   1.000
_cell.angle_alpha   90.00
_cell.angle_beta   90.00
_cell.angle_gamma   90.00
#
_symmetry.space_group_name_H-M   'P 1'
#
loop_
_entity.id
_entity.type
_entity.pdbx_description
1 polymer ?
#
loop_
_entity_poly.entity_id
_entity_poly.type
_entity_poly.pdbx_seq_one_letter_code
_entity_poly.pdbx_strand_id
1 'polypeptide(L)'
;PNGSGKTTLLMAIMGFPKYQVTKGNIIFKGNDITGLPVDERARLGIGMSFQRPPVVRGVKTRDMITACLKGQEDEERVSQLARKADLADFLNRELNYGFSGGEIKRGREFLQLAKHISTRKPVMVWKAGRTEAGVRAVASHTGALAGSGAVFDAALRQSGIVSAQNLEELIDLAVGFTCPVMPGGNRLGVLAESGSGAVASADIYKGLGLEMPILSRETQKEVADTVQDIIPAFPSLQNPVDIVWIPLEHSARVFLQCSRLILKEVDAALLVDYTPLDKYYSS
;
A
#
# COMPACT_ATOMS: atom_id res chain seq x y z
N PRO A 1 4.79 -3.58 27.46
CA PRO A 1 3.73 -4.29 26.72
C PRO A 1 2.45 -3.45 26.67
N ASN A 2 2.18 -2.79 25.54
CA ASN A 2 1.02 -1.90 25.41
C ASN A 2 -0.16 -2.74 24.93
N GLY A 3 -0.95 -3.28 25.87
CA GLY A 3 -2.08 -4.22 25.68
C GLY A 3 -3.26 -3.74 24.81
N SER A 4 -3.00 -2.85 23.86
CA SER A 4 -3.97 -2.28 22.92
C SER A 4 -4.40 -3.21 21.77
N GLY A 5 -4.11 -4.52 21.86
CA GLY A 5 -4.62 -5.53 20.94
C GLY A 5 -4.03 -5.56 19.51
N LYS A 6 -3.06 -4.69 19.17
CA LYS A 6 -2.53 -4.55 17.79
C LYS A 6 -1.87 -5.82 17.26
N THR A 7 -0.95 -6.39 18.04
CA THR A 7 -0.31 -7.66 17.68
C THR A 7 -1.33 -8.80 17.67
N THR A 8 -2.28 -8.79 18.60
CA THR A 8 -3.39 -9.76 18.65
C THR A 8 -4.22 -9.72 17.37
N LEU A 9 -4.55 -8.53 16.87
CA LEU A 9 -5.32 -8.34 15.64
C LEU A 9 -4.56 -8.85 14.41
N LEU A 10 -3.30 -8.46 14.24
CA LEU A 10 -2.48 -8.92 13.11
C LEU A 10 -2.29 -10.45 13.12
N MET A 11 -2.09 -11.03 14.30
CA MET A 11 -1.95 -12.47 14.45
C MET A 11 -3.26 -13.21 14.19
N ALA A 12 -4.41 -12.64 14.56
CA ALA A 12 -5.73 -13.16 14.23
C ALA A 12 -6.02 -13.09 12.72
N ILE A 13 -5.66 -11.99 12.05
CA ILE A 13 -5.78 -11.84 10.59
C ILE A 13 -4.93 -12.87 9.87
N MET A 14 -3.69 -13.11 10.33
CA MET A 14 -2.80 -14.11 9.76
C MET A 14 -3.22 -15.55 10.10
N GLY A 15 -4.18 -15.75 11.00
CA GLY A 15 -4.69 -17.07 11.38
C GLY A 15 -3.79 -17.86 12.32
N PHE A 16 -2.96 -17.19 13.13
CA PHE A 16 -2.11 -17.90 14.10
C PHE A 16 -2.95 -18.72 15.09
N PRO A 17 -2.65 -20.01 15.30
CA PRO A 17 -3.51 -20.93 16.05
C PRO A 17 -3.72 -20.55 17.52
N LYS A 18 -2.90 -19.64 18.06
CA LYS A 18 -3.06 -19.09 19.42
C LYS A 18 -4.23 -18.08 19.53
N TYR A 19 -4.73 -17.57 18.42
CA TYR A 19 -5.75 -16.52 18.39
C TYR A 19 -7.00 -17.01 17.67
N GLN A 20 -8.13 -16.94 18.36
CA GLN A 20 -9.42 -17.35 17.82
C GLN A 20 -10.34 -16.15 17.67
N VAL A 21 -10.89 -15.96 16.47
CA VAL A 21 -11.91 -14.95 16.21
C VAL A 21 -13.23 -15.48 16.78
N THR A 22 -13.74 -14.86 17.84
CA THR A 22 -14.96 -15.32 18.52
C THR A 22 -16.24 -14.72 17.95
N LYS A 23 -16.14 -13.56 17.29
CA LYS A 23 -17.23 -12.87 16.60
C LYS A 23 -16.70 -12.06 15.41
N GLY A 24 -17.54 -11.88 14.39
CA GLY A 24 -17.21 -11.15 13.16
C GLY A 24 -16.48 -12.01 12.12
N ASN A 25 -16.19 -11.40 10.97
CA ASN A 25 -15.59 -12.08 9.81
C ASN A 25 -14.42 -11.26 9.28
N ILE A 26 -13.41 -11.95 8.75
CA ILE A 26 -12.27 -11.37 8.06
C ILE A 26 -12.45 -11.68 6.57
N ILE A 27 -12.69 -10.66 5.75
CA ILE A 27 -12.86 -10.82 4.30
C ILE A 27 -11.61 -10.30 3.59
N PHE A 28 -11.04 -11.12 2.69
CA PHE A 28 -9.90 -10.75 1.86
C PHE A 28 -10.15 -11.19 0.41
N LYS A 29 -10.07 -10.24 -0.53
CA LYS A 29 -10.36 -10.45 -1.96
C LYS A 29 -11.71 -11.14 -2.21
N GLY A 30 -12.75 -10.70 -1.51
CA GLY A 30 -14.10 -11.26 -1.61
C GLY A 30 -14.29 -12.64 -0.96
N ASN A 31 -13.25 -13.23 -0.35
CA ASN A 31 -13.34 -14.51 0.34
C ASN A 31 -13.34 -14.31 1.85
N ASP A 32 -14.23 -14.99 2.57
CA ASP A 32 -14.15 -15.09 4.02
C ASP A 32 -12.96 -15.99 4.38
N ILE A 33 -11.95 -15.40 5.03
CA ILE A 33 -10.75 -16.09 5.45
C ILE A 33 -10.76 -16.44 6.94
N THR A 34 -11.83 -16.15 7.69
CA THR A 34 -11.86 -16.21 9.17
C THR A 34 -11.42 -17.56 9.73
N GLY A 35 -11.85 -18.66 9.09
CA GLY A 35 -11.52 -20.02 9.49
C GLY A 35 -10.28 -20.62 8.82
N LEU A 36 -9.66 -19.93 7.86
CA LEU A 36 -8.57 -20.52 7.08
C LEU A 36 -7.28 -20.64 7.91
N PRO A 37 -6.50 -21.72 7.74
CA PRO A 37 -5.19 -21.84 8.37
C PRO A 37 -4.16 -20.88 7.75
N VAL A 38 -3.06 -20.64 8.47
CA VAL A 38 -2.00 -19.68 8.11
C VAL A 38 -1.48 -19.91 6.69
N ASP A 39 -1.29 -21.16 6.28
CA ASP A 39 -0.73 -21.52 4.97
C ASP A 39 -1.69 -21.19 3.82
N GLU A 40 -2.99 -21.41 4.00
CA GLU A 40 -3.99 -21.04 2.99
C GLU A 40 -4.10 -19.52 2.83
N ARG A 41 -4.06 -18.78 3.95
CA ARG A 41 -3.98 -17.31 3.91
C ARG A 41 -2.71 -16.83 3.23
N ALA A 42 -1.59 -17.51 3.45
CA ALA A 42 -0.33 -17.22 2.76
C ALA A 42 -0.43 -17.45 1.25
N ARG A 43 -1.10 -18.51 0.79
CA ARG A 43 -1.36 -18.76 -0.64
C ARG A 43 -2.24 -17.66 -1.27
N LEU A 44 -3.18 -17.08 -0.52
CA LEU A 44 -3.98 -15.92 -0.97
C LEU A 44 -3.16 -14.62 -1.10
N GLY A 45 -1.96 -14.60 -0.52
CA GLY A 45 -1.00 -13.50 -0.59
C GLY A 45 -0.87 -12.70 0.70
N ILE A 46 -1.37 -13.20 1.83
CA ILE A 46 -1.23 -12.55 3.14
C ILE A 46 0.05 -13.07 3.80
N GLY A 47 0.95 -12.17 4.19
CA GLY A 47 2.21 -12.56 4.83
C GLY A 47 2.51 -11.68 6.03
N MET A 48 3.21 -12.24 7.02
CA MET A 48 3.66 -11.51 8.20
C MET A 48 5.17 -11.59 8.33
N SER A 49 5.82 -10.44 8.49
CA SER A 49 7.25 -10.36 8.80
C SER A 49 7.45 -10.10 10.28
N PHE A 50 8.39 -10.82 10.89
CA PHE A 50 8.72 -10.69 12.31
C PHE A 50 9.94 -9.78 12.49
N GLN A 51 9.94 -8.99 13.57
CA GLN A 51 11.11 -8.18 13.97
C GLN A 51 12.38 -9.04 14.13
N ARG A 52 12.23 -10.29 14.57
CA ARG A 52 13.28 -11.32 14.48
C ARG A 52 12.67 -12.55 13.81
N PRO A 53 12.96 -12.80 12.53
CA PRO A 53 12.44 -13.99 11.87
C PRO A 53 13.01 -15.25 12.54
N PRO A 54 12.18 -16.27 12.78
CA PRO A 54 12.61 -17.51 13.39
C PRO A 54 13.64 -18.21 12.50
N VAL A 55 14.52 -18.95 13.16
CA VAL A 55 15.51 -19.78 12.47
C VAL A 55 14.81 -21.00 11.91
N VAL A 56 14.83 -21.16 10.58
CA VAL A 56 14.24 -22.32 9.89
C VAL A 56 15.37 -23.25 9.50
N ARG A 57 15.62 -24.23 10.36
CA ARG A 57 16.63 -25.27 10.10
C ARG A 57 16.18 -26.16 8.95
N GLY A 58 17.11 -26.56 8.08
CA GLY A 58 16.82 -27.42 6.93
C GLY A 58 16.25 -26.73 5.69
N VAL A 59 15.93 -25.43 5.74
CA VAL A 59 15.53 -24.66 4.55
C VAL A 59 16.65 -23.69 4.21
N LYS A 60 17.22 -23.79 3.00
CA LYS A 60 18.28 -22.89 2.52
C LYS A 60 17.70 -21.66 1.83
N THR A 61 18.49 -20.59 1.73
CA THR A 61 18.11 -19.38 0.96
C THR A 61 17.75 -19.73 -0.50
N ARG A 62 18.43 -20.72 -1.10
CA ARG A 62 18.06 -21.24 -2.43
C ARG A 62 16.63 -21.78 -2.48
N ASP A 63 16.18 -22.48 -1.45
CA ASP A 63 14.87 -23.14 -1.42
C ASP A 63 13.75 -22.08 -1.37
N MET A 64 13.99 -20.96 -0.68
CA MET A 64 13.10 -19.80 -0.68
C MET A 64 13.01 -19.12 -2.05
N ILE A 65 14.13 -18.96 -2.75
CA ILE A 65 14.15 -18.37 -4.10
C ILE A 65 13.41 -19.28 -5.07
N THR A 66 13.66 -20.59 -5.02
CA THR A 66 12.94 -21.59 -5.82
C THR A 66 11.44 -21.59 -5.54
N ALA A 67 11.04 -21.47 -4.27
CA ALA A 67 9.63 -21.36 -3.89
C ALA A 67 8.96 -20.09 -4.45
N CYS A 68 9.66 -18.94 -4.44
CA CYS A 68 9.18 -17.70 -5.04
C CYS A 68 8.99 -17.80 -6.57
N LEU A 69 9.75 -18.69 -7.22
CA LEU A 69 9.69 -18.95 -8.65
C LEU A 69 8.60 -19.96 -9.06
N LYS A 70 7.69 -20.32 -8.14
CA LYS A 70 6.60 -21.28 -8.38
C LYS A 70 7.09 -22.66 -8.88
N GLY A 71 8.22 -23.14 -8.38
CA GLY A 71 8.66 -24.52 -8.60
C GLY A 71 9.23 -24.83 -9.99
N GLN A 72 9.58 -23.83 -10.80
CA GLN A 72 10.48 -24.07 -11.93
C GLN A 72 11.90 -24.22 -11.38
N GLU A 73 12.37 -25.46 -11.26
CA GLU A 73 13.76 -25.81 -10.95
C GLU A 73 14.68 -25.42 -12.11
N ASP A 74 14.88 -24.12 -12.27
CA ASP A 74 15.85 -23.57 -13.21
C ASP A 74 17.02 -23.01 -12.39
N GLU A 75 18.04 -23.85 -12.17
CA GLU A 75 19.25 -23.48 -11.43
C GLU A 75 19.95 -22.25 -12.02
N GLU A 76 19.84 -22.05 -13.33
CA GLU A 76 20.42 -20.90 -14.01
C GLU A 76 19.66 -19.62 -13.64
N ARG A 77 18.33 -19.66 -13.63
CA ARG A 77 17.50 -18.53 -13.14
C ARG A 77 17.70 -18.26 -11.67
N VAL A 78 17.75 -19.28 -10.82
CA VAL A 78 18.02 -19.11 -9.37
C VAL A 78 19.39 -18.47 -9.18
N SER A 79 20.41 -18.92 -9.91
CA SER A 79 21.76 -18.35 -9.86
C SER A 79 21.82 -16.93 -10.40
N GLN A 80 21.11 -16.62 -11.48
CA GLN A 80 21.01 -15.26 -12.03
C GLN A 80 20.29 -14.31 -11.06
N LEU A 81 19.20 -14.75 -10.44
CA LEU A 81 18.47 -13.98 -9.43
C LEU A 81 19.30 -13.77 -8.18
N ALA A 82 20.01 -14.79 -7.73
CA ALA A 82 20.91 -14.68 -6.60
C ALA A 82 22.08 -13.74 -6.89
N ARG A 83 22.66 -13.75 -8.10
CA ARG A 83 23.68 -12.77 -8.49
C ARG A 83 23.10 -11.35 -8.60
N LYS A 84 21.92 -11.19 -9.21
CA LYS A 84 21.22 -9.89 -9.31
C LYS A 84 20.83 -9.34 -7.94
N ALA A 85 20.50 -10.22 -7.00
CA ALA A 85 20.17 -9.89 -5.63
C ALA A 85 21.40 -9.89 -4.71
N ASP A 86 22.62 -10.15 -5.19
CA ASP A 86 23.84 -10.26 -4.37
C ASP A 86 23.72 -11.25 -3.18
N LEU A 87 22.96 -12.32 -3.41
CA LEU A 87 22.71 -13.45 -2.50
C LEU A 87 23.50 -14.71 -2.89
N ALA A 88 24.36 -14.64 -3.91
CA ALA A 88 25.07 -15.80 -4.45
C ALA A 88 25.84 -16.57 -3.36
N ASP A 89 26.52 -15.85 -2.47
CA ASP A 89 27.30 -16.44 -1.37
C ASP A 89 26.43 -17.00 -0.23
N PHE A 90 25.13 -16.69 -0.23
CA PHE A 90 24.18 -17.05 0.82
C PHE A 90 23.24 -18.19 0.40
N LEU A 91 23.26 -18.60 -0.88
CA LEU A 91 22.35 -19.61 -1.45
C LEU A 91 22.31 -20.92 -0.68
N ASN A 92 23.46 -21.38 -0.17
CA ASN A 92 23.58 -22.69 0.48
C ASN A 92 23.43 -22.64 2.01
N ARG A 93 23.22 -21.44 2.58
CA ARG A 93 23.05 -21.26 4.03
C ARG A 93 21.61 -21.54 4.44
N GLU A 94 21.46 -22.14 5.61
CA GLU A 94 20.15 -22.30 6.24
C GLU A 94 19.54 -20.94 6.62
N LEU A 95 18.25 -20.81 6.41
CA LEU A 95 17.48 -19.59 6.59
C LEU A 95 17.56 -19.15 8.06
N ASN A 96 18.18 -18.00 8.30
CA ASN A 96 18.37 -17.40 9.62
C ASN A 96 19.24 -18.22 10.62
N TYR A 97 19.97 -19.29 10.23
CA TYR A 97 20.84 -20.09 11.12
C TYR A 97 22.31 -19.63 11.16
N GLY A 98 22.92 -19.55 12.36
CA GLY A 98 24.35 -19.22 12.54
C GLY A 98 24.73 -17.74 12.33
N PHE A 99 23.76 -16.82 12.37
CA PHE A 99 23.98 -15.39 12.12
C PHE A 99 24.25 -14.59 13.41
N SER A 100 25.46 -14.70 13.96
CA SER A 100 25.97 -13.70 14.92
C SER A 100 26.38 -12.44 14.13
N GLY A 101 25.72 -11.31 14.41
CA GLY A 101 25.78 -10.07 13.61
C GLY A 101 24.40 -9.52 13.20
N GLY A 102 23.34 -10.27 13.48
CA GLY A 102 22.02 -9.75 13.86
C GLY A 102 21.12 -9.16 12.78
N GLU A 103 21.33 -7.90 12.42
CA GLU A 103 20.29 -7.05 11.81
C GLU A 103 20.67 -6.50 10.43
N ILE A 104 21.95 -6.22 10.18
CA ILE A 104 22.41 -5.58 8.93
C ILE A 104 22.34 -6.53 7.73
N LYS A 105 22.69 -7.81 7.93
CA LYS A 105 22.65 -8.82 6.85
C LYS A 105 21.20 -9.18 6.47
N ARG A 106 20.32 -9.40 7.45
CA ARG A 106 18.88 -9.65 7.21
C ARG A 106 18.19 -8.47 6.53
N GLY A 107 18.57 -7.24 6.88
CA GLY A 107 18.10 -6.03 6.21
C GLY A 107 18.46 -6.03 4.72
N ARG A 108 19.71 -6.29 4.36
CA ARG A 108 20.16 -6.27 2.96
C ARG A 108 19.44 -7.30 2.08
N GLU A 109 19.36 -8.55 2.53
CA GLU A 109 18.69 -9.63 1.80
C GLU A 109 17.18 -9.34 1.62
N PHE A 110 16.52 -8.86 2.69
CA PHE A 110 15.11 -8.46 2.66
C PHE A 110 14.86 -7.31 1.68
N LEU A 111 15.68 -6.26 1.74
CA LEU A 111 15.57 -5.08 0.88
C LEU A 111 15.79 -5.43 -0.59
N GLN A 112 16.72 -6.35 -0.89
CA GLN A 112 16.97 -6.82 -2.25
C GLN A 112 15.82 -7.66 -2.79
N LEU A 113 15.30 -8.59 -2.00
CA LEU A 113 14.13 -9.38 -2.38
C LEU A 113 12.90 -8.48 -2.55
N ALA A 114 12.68 -7.57 -1.63
CA ALA A 114 11.60 -6.60 -1.69
C ALA A 114 11.74 -5.72 -2.93
N LYS A 115 12.93 -5.23 -3.28
CA LYS A 115 13.16 -4.48 -4.52
C LYS A 115 12.70 -5.24 -5.76
N HIS A 116 12.92 -6.55 -5.82
CA HIS A 116 12.44 -7.36 -6.94
C HIS A 116 10.92 -7.54 -6.90
N ILE A 117 10.34 -7.83 -5.73
CA ILE A 117 8.89 -8.04 -5.56
C ILE A 117 8.10 -6.74 -5.82
N SER A 118 8.58 -5.61 -5.32
CA SER A 118 7.97 -4.28 -5.44
C SER A 118 7.73 -3.86 -6.89
N THR A 119 8.45 -4.43 -7.87
CA THR A 119 8.21 -4.19 -9.30
C THR A 119 6.91 -4.81 -9.83
N ARG A 120 6.36 -5.81 -9.12
CA ARG A 120 5.15 -6.54 -9.53
C ARG A 120 4.03 -6.49 -8.51
N LYS A 121 4.36 -6.35 -7.23
CA LYS A 121 3.41 -6.33 -6.13
C LYS A 121 3.82 -5.26 -5.13
N PRO A 122 2.93 -4.33 -4.77
CA PRO A 122 3.25 -3.30 -3.79
C PRO A 122 3.60 -3.95 -2.45
N VAL A 123 4.75 -3.59 -1.89
CA VAL A 123 5.18 -4.01 -0.56
C VAL A 123 5.05 -2.80 0.36
N MET A 124 4.28 -2.95 1.43
CA MET A 124 4.04 -1.91 2.42
C MET A 124 4.59 -2.34 3.77
N VAL A 125 5.21 -1.41 4.49
CA VAL A 125 5.77 -1.65 5.82
C VAL A 125 5.34 -0.54 6.76
N TRP A 126 4.83 -0.92 7.93
CA TRP A 126 4.69 -0.03 9.07
C TRP A 126 5.73 -0.40 10.14
N LYS A 127 6.55 0.57 10.55
CA LYS A 127 7.53 0.39 11.62
C LYS A 127 7.03 1.02 12.92
N ALA A 128 6.96 0.22 13.97
CA ALA A 128 6.75 0.72 15.33
C ALA A 128 8.02 1.42 15.86
N GLY A 129 7.85 2.42 16.73
CA GLY A 129 8.96 3.13 17.36
C GLY A 129 9.62 4.20 16.48
N ARG A 130 8.83 5.04 15.82
CA ARG A 130 9.32 6.15 14.97
C ARG A 130 9.62 7.42 15.77
N THR A 131 8.89 7.67 16.86
CA THR A 131 9.10 8.81 17.76
C THR A 131 10.12 8.46 18.84
N GLU A 132 10.75 9.45 19.48
CA GLU A 132 11.68 9.19 20.58
C GLU A 132 11.06 8.35 21.70
N ALA A 133 9.81 8.66 22.07
CA ALA A 133 9.06 7.88 23.05
C ALA A 133 8.83 6.44 22.57
N GLY A 134 8.49 6.26 21.30
CA GLY A 134 8.33 4.93 20.69
C GLY A 134 9.64 4.16 20.60
N VAL A 135 10.75 4.82 20.27
CA VAL A 135 12.10 4.25 20.25
C VAL A 135 12.47 3.73 21.64
N ARG A 136 12.28 4.54 22.69
CA ARG A 136 12.52 4.13 24.09
C ARG A 136 11.65 2.95 24.50
N ALA A 137 10.37 2.96 24.11
CA ALA A 137 9.44 1.87 24.40
C ALA A 137 9.83 0.56 23.68
N VAL A 138 10.33 0.63 22.45
CA VAL A 138 10.81 -0.54 21.71
C VAL A 138 12.11 -1.07 22.31
N ALA A 139 13.07 -0.18 22.60
CA ALA A 139 14.37 -0.55 23.17
C ALA A 139 14.24 -1.26 24.53
N SER A 140 13.36 -0.75 25.40
CA SER A 140 13.06 -1.38 26.70
C SER A 140 12.32 -2.72 26.58
N HIS A 141 11.61 -2.97 25.46
CA HIS A 141 10.85 -4.19 25.25
C HIS A 141 11.65 -5.30 24.54
N THR A 142 12.58 -4.95 23.64
CA THR A 142 13.31 -5.92 22.81
C THR A 142 14.77 -6.09 23.22
N GLY A 143 15.28 -5.21 24.09
CA GLY A 143 16.70 -5.20 24.50
C GLY A 143 17.68 -4.94 23.36
N ALA A 144 17.19 -4.48 22.20
CA ALA A 144 17.98 -4.19 21.01
C ALA A 144 18.14 -2.68 20.82
N LEU A 145 19.30 -2.26 20.30
CA LEU A 145 19.54 -0.86 19.94
C LEU A 145 18.57 -0.47 18.83
N ALA A 146 17.72 0.52 19.07
CA ALA A 146 16.79 0.99 18.05
C ALA A 146 17.56 1.66 16.91
N GLY A 147 17.68 0.98 15.77
CA GLY A 147 18.33 1.52 14.58
C GLY A 147 17.66 2.80 14.08
N SER A 148 18.46 3.72 13.53
CA SER A 148 18.02 5.03 13.04
C SER A 148 16.79 4.92 12.12
N GLY A 149 15.71 5.63 12.48
CA GLY A 149 14.46 5.67 11.72
C GLY A 149 14.68 6.20 10.30
N ALA A 150 15.48 7.27 10.16
CA ALA A 150 15.79 7.86 8.86
C ALA A 150 16.56 6.91 7.94
N VAL A 151 17.51 6.14 8.49
CA VAL A 151 18.26 5.13 7.72
C VAL A 151 17.34 4.00 7.27
N PHE A 152 16.41 3.59 8.14
CA PHE A 152 15.42 2.56 7.81
C PHE A 152 14.46 3.03 6.71
N ASP A 153 13.92 4.24 6.81
CA ASP A 153 13.01 4.80 5.79
C ASP A 153 13.72 4.99 4.44
N ALA A 154 14.97 5.46 4.45
CA ALA A 154 15.77 5.58 3.23
C ALA A 154 15.98 4.22 2.55
N ALA A 155 16.24 3.17 3.34
CA ALA A 155 16.44 1.82 2.84
C ALA A 155 15.15 1.22 2.23
N LEU A 156 14.01 1.42 2.89
CA LEU A 156 12.70 1.03 2.35
C LEU A 156 12.42 1.72 1.01
N ARG A 157 12.66 3.04 0.94
CA ARG A 157 12.46 3.84 -0.28
C ARG A 157 13.32 3.34 -1.44
N GLN A 158 14.60 3.03 -1.20
CA GLN A 158 15.50 2.46 -2.21
C GLN A 158 15.06 1.09 -2.74
N SER A 159 14.23 0.38 -1.97
CA SER A 159 13.72 -0.95 -2.29
C SER A 159 12.30 -0.91 -2.88
N GLY A 160 11.77 0.29 -3.16
CA GLY A 160 10.40 0.46 -3.64
C GLY A 160 9.32 0.03 -2.63
N ILE A 161 9.68 -0.09 -1.35
CA ILE A 161 8.73 -0.38 -0.28
C ILE A 161 8.08 0.93 0.16
N VAL A 162 6.75 0.92 0.25
CA VAL A 162 5.97 2.05 0.77
C VAL A 162 5.98 1.99 2.30
N SER A 163 6.47 3.03 2.95
CA SER A 163 6.53 3.12 4.42
C SER A 163 5.31 3.88 4.93
N ALA A 164 4.43 3.20 5.68
CA ALA A 164 3.28 3.81 6.32
C ALA A 164 3.69 4.46 7.65
N GLN A 165 3.18 5.65 7.94
CA GLN A 165 3.46 6.39 9.19
C GLN A 165 2.69 5.82 10.38
N ASN A 166 1.50 5.30 10.14
CA ASN A 166 0.64 4.71 11.16
C ASN A 166 -0.17 3.53 10.60
N LEU A 167 -1.00 2.92 11.46
CA LEU A 167 -1.79 1.76 11.07
C LEU A 167 -2.96 2.12 10.13
N GLU A 168 -3.53 3.30 10.27
CA GLU A 168 -4.63 3.79 9.41
C GLU A 168 -4.11 3.95 7.98
N GLU A 169 -2.98 4.63 7.80
CA GLU A 169 -2.33 4.78 6.50
C GLU A 169 -1.92 3.42 5.89
N LEU A 170 -1.50 2.45 6.70
CA LEU A 170 -1.22 1.09 6.19
C LEU A 170 -2.48 0.43 5.61
N ILE A 171 -3.63 0.63 6.26
CA ILE A 171 -4.92 0.12 5.80
C ILE A 171 -5.36 0.88 4.54
N ASP A 172 -5.24 2.21 4.54
CA ASP A 172 -5.60 3.06 3.40
C ASP A 172 -4.78 2.70 2.16
N LEU A 173 -3.47 2.50 2.32
CA LEU A 173 -2.60 2.01 1.24
C LEU A 173 -3.02 0.63 0.76
N ALA A 174 -3.33 -0.30 1.68
CA ALA A 174 -3.77 -1.64 1.31
C ALA A 174 -5.07 -1.60 0.49
N VAL A 175 -6.01 -0.72 0.85
CA VAL A 175 -7.24 -0.47 0.08
C VAL A 175 -6.91 0.17 -1.26
N GLY A 176 -6.06 1.21 -1.29
CA GLY A 176 -5.66 1.89 -2.53
C GLY A 176 -5.03 0.93 -3.55
N PHE A 177 -4.18 0.01 -3.09
CA PHE A 177 -3.57 -1.02 -3.93
C PHE A 177 -4.51 -2.17 -4.34
N THR A 178 -5.78 -2.17 -3.91
CA THR A 178 -6.80 -3.02 -4.52
C THR A 178 -7.31 -2.48 -5.86
N CYS A 179 -7.00 -1.22 -6.19
CA CYS A 179 -7.34 -0.65 -7.48
C CYS A 179 -6.71 -1.50 -8.61
N PRO A 180 -7.52 -1.98 -9.57
CA PRO A 180 -7.01 -2.83 -10.66
C PRO A 180 -6.12 -2.06 -11.64
N VAL A 181 -6.20 -0.72 -11.61
CA VAL A 181 -5.45 0.17 -12.50
C VAL A 181 -4.46 0.99 -11.66
N MET A 182 -3.18 0.87 -11.99
CA MET A 182 -2.13 1.74 -11.47
C MET A 182 -2.01 2.98 -12.37
N PRO A 183 -1.92 4.19 -11.80
CA PRO A 183 -1.68 5.40 -12.59
C PRO A 183 -0.39 5.30 -13.40
N GLY A 184 -0.43 5.75 -14.66
CA GLY A 184 0.74 5.76 -15.54
C GLY A 184 1.75 6.88 -15.24
N GLY A 185 1.36 7.83 -14.38
CA GLY A 185 2.14 9.02 -14.02
C GLY A 185 1.66 9.66 -12.72
N ASN A 186 2.10 10.89 -12.47
CA ASN A 186 1.89 11.61 -11.23
C ASN A 186 0.92 12.81 -11.36
N ARG A 187 0.30 13.00 -12.53
CA ARG A 187 -0.67 14.08 -12.73
C ARG A 187 -2.01 13.69 -12.12
N LEU A 188 -2.46 14.46 -11.14
CA LEU A 188 -3.68 14.27 -10.38
C LEU A 188 -4.73 15.28 -10.83
N GLY A 189 -5.91 14.80 -11.20
CA GLY A 189 -7.14 15.57 -11.26
C GLY A 189 -7.97 15.37 -10.00
N VAL A 190 -8.57 16.43 -9.47
CA VAL A 190 -9.47 16.34 -8.32
C VAL A 190 -10.86 16.80 -8.76
N LEU A 191 -11.88 15.99 -8.47
CA LEU A 191 -13.29 16.35 -8.58
C LEU A 191 -13.88 16.35 -7.19
N ALA A 192 -14.44 17.47 -6.76
CA ALA A 192 -14.92 17.61 -5.39
C ALA A 192 -16.31 18.24 -5.35
N GLU A 193 -17.25 17.53 -4.73
CA GLU A 193 -18.54 18.06 -4.28
C GLU A 193 -18.41 18.87 -2.99
N SER A 194 -17.23 18.78 -2.34
CA SER A 194 -16.88 19.47 -1.12
C SER A 194 -15.73 20.44 -1.34
N GLY A 195 -15.98 21.74 -1.17
CA GLY A 195 -14.93 22.76 -1.28
C GLY A 195 -13.77 22.55 -0.29
N SER A 196 -14.04 22.04 0.91
CA SER A 196 -12.97 21.73 1.87
C SER A 196 -12.14 20.52 1.45
N GLY A 197 -12.76 19.51 0.82
CA GLY A 197 -12.06 18.38 0.22
C GLY A 197 -11.14 18.79 -0.94
N ALA A 198 -11.59 19.73 -1.77
CA ALA A 198 -10.78 20.31 -2.84
C ALA A 198 -9.53 21.01 -2.30
N VAL A 199 -9.71 21.88 -1.30
CA VAL A 199 -8.60 22.64 -0.67
C VAL A 199 -7.61 21.70 0.02
N ALA A 200 -8.09 20.75 0.83
CA ALA A 200 -7.22 19.80 1.50
C ALA A 200 -6.38 18.97 0.52
N SER A 201 -6.98 18.58 -0.61
CA SER A 201 -6.27 17.86 -1.69
C SER A 201 -5.20 18.74 -2.35
N ALA A 202 -5.54 20.02 -2.63
CA ALA A 202 -4.61 21.00 -3.21
C ALA A 202 -3.46 21.41 -2.27
N ASP A 203 -3.62 21.27 -0.95
CA ASP A 203 -2.54 21.56 -0.01
C ASP A 203 -1.54 20.40 0.12
N ILE A 204 -2.00 19.15 0.01
CA ILE A 204 -1.18 17.97 0.31
C ILE A 204 -0.46 17.41 -0.94
N TYR A 205 -1.03 17.57 -2.15
CA TYR A 205 -0.57 16.85 -3.35
C TYR A 205 0.93 17.01 -3.63
N LYS A 206 1.47 18.23 -3.47
CA LYS A 206 2.88 18.55 -3.78
C LYS A 206 3.84 17.82 -2.84
N GLY A 207 3.45 17.66 -1.57
CA GLY A 207 4.23 16.90 -0.58
C GLY A 207 4.34 15.41 -0.91
N LEU A 208 3.42 14.88 -1.73
CA LEU A 208 3.39 13.50 -2.19
C LEU A 208 4.12 13.29 -3.54
N GLY A 209 4.69 14.35 -4.11
CA GLY A 209 5.34 14.30 -5.44
C GLY A 209 4.35 14.23 -6.61
N LEU A 210 3.08 14.56 -6.36
CA LEU A 210 2.05 14.65 -7.39
C LEU A 210 2.10 16.02 -8.08
N GLU A 211 1.58 16.06 -9.29
CA GLU A 211 1.36 17.28 -10.06
C GLU A 211 -0.14 17.52 -10.19
N MET A 212 -0.58 18.76 -10.06
CA MET A 212 -1.98 19.14 -10.24
C MET A 212 -2.04 20.16 -11.38
N PRO A 213 -2.08 19.69 -12.64
CA PRO A 213 -2.04 20.58 -13.79
C PRO A 213 -3.36 21.36 -13.91
N ILE A 214 -3.26 22.59 -14.40
CA ILE A 214 -4.44 23.35 -14.84
C ILE A 214 -4.99 22.65 -16.08
N LEU A 215 -6.27 22.28 -16.06
CA LEU A 215 -6.95 21.65 -17.18
C LEU A 215 -7.02 22.60 -18.38
N SER A 216 -6.98 22.05 -19.60
CA SER A 216 -7.12 22.85 -20.81
C SER A 216 -8.45 23.63 -20.85
N ARG A 217 -8.48 24.73 -21.60
CA ARG A 217 -9.71 25.49 -21.83
C ARG A 217 -10.81 24.66 -22.50
N GLU A 218 -10.42 23.67 -23.31
CA GLU A 218 -11.35 22.75 -23.96
C GLU A 218 -12.03 21.85 -22.92
N THR A 219 -11.26 21.19 -22.05
CA THR A 219 -11.82 20.35 -20.98
C THR A 219 -12.63 21.17 -19.98
N GLN A 220 -12.17 22.38 -19.61
CA GLN A 220 -12.95 23.29 -18.76
C GLN A 220 -14.32 23.60 -19.38
N LYS A 221 -14.38 23.79 -20.70
CA LYS A 221 -15.63 24.04 -21.42
C LYS A 221 -16.51 22.78 -21.46
N GLU A 222 -15.97 21.61 -21.79
CA GLU A 222 -16.74 20.35 -21.81
C GLU A 222 -17.33 20.01 -20.41
N VAL A 223 -16.57 20.29 -19.35
CA VAL A 223 -17.05 20.14 -17.97
C VAL A 223 -18.15 21.16 -17.67
N ALA A 224 -17.98 22.43 -18.07
CA ALA A 224 -19.00 23.47 -17.89
C ALA A 224 -20.31 23.08 -18.57
N ASP A 225 -20.24 22.62 -19.82
CA ASP A 225 -21.40 22.19 -20.61
C ASP A 225 -22.11 20.99 -19.95
N THR A 226 -21.37 20.13 -19.23
CA THR A 226 -21.94 18.98 -18.49
C THR A 226 -22.77 19.41 -17.29
N VAL A 227 -22.45 20.56 -16.67
CA VAL A 227 -23.08 21.03 -15.42
C VAL A 227 -23.99 22.26 -15.59
N GLN A 228 -24.09 22.81 -16.81
CA GLN A 228 -24.69 24.10 -17.14
C GLN A 228 -26.14 24.28 -16.67
N ASP A 229 -26.91 23.20 -16.58
CA ASP A 229 -28.32 23.20 -16.14
C ASP A 229 -28.55 22.52 -14.79
N ILE A 230 -27.46 22.08 -14.13
CA ILE A 230 -27.51 21.29 -12.90
C ILE A 230 -27.05 22.13 -11.70
N ILE A 231 -26.00 22.93 -11.88
CA ILE A 231 -25.36 23.69 -10.79
C ILE A 231 -25.54 25.20 -11.03
N PRO A 232 -26.02 25.97 -10.04
CA PRO A 232 -26.09 27.43 -10.16
C PRO A 232 -24.68 28.07 -10.10
N ALA A 233 -24.31 28.78 -11.17
CA ALA A 233 -23.13 29.66 -11.39
C ALA A 233 -21.73 29.14 -11.00
N PHE A 234 -20.97 28.77 -12.05
CA PHE A 234 -19.51 28.68 -12.22
C PHE A 234 -18.64 28.34 -11.00
N PRO A 235 -18.64 27.08 -10.54
CA PRO A 235 -17.58 26.60 -9.68
C PRO A 235 -16.23 26.59 -10.42
N SER A 236 -15.11 26.52 -9.69
CA SER A 236 -13.77 26.49 -10.31
C SER A 236 -13.58 25.21 -11.12
N LEU A 237 -13.39 25.33 -12.44
CA LEU A 237 -13.21 24.18 -13.33
C LEU A 237 -11.74 23.88 -13.67
N GLN A 238 -10.79 24.55 -13.00
CA GLN A 238 -9.38 24.58 -13.41
C GLN A 238 -8.55 23.39 -12.93
N ASN A 239 -9.03 22.59 -11.98
CA ASN A 239 -8.31 21.60 -11.15
C ASN A 239 -7.73 22.22 -9.85
N PRO A 240 -8.28 21.88 -8.67
CA PRO A 240 -9.43 21.01 -8.45
C PRO A 240 -10.68 21.52 -9.17
N VAL A 241 -11.46 20.58 -9.72
CA VAL A 241 -12.76 20.84 -10.32
C VAL A 241 -13.78 20.79 -9.18
N ASP A 242 -14.25 21.98 -8.82
CA ASP A 242 -15.31 22.17 -7.85
C ASP A 242 -16.64 21.92 -8.55
N ILE A 243 -17.47 21.08 -7.96
CA ILE A 243 -18.83 20.77 -8.39
C ILE A 243 -19.78 20.75 -7.19
N VAL A 244 -19.49 21.60 -6.20
CA VAL A 244 -20.36 21.81 -5.05
C VAL A 244 -21.77 22.19 -5.56
N TRP A 245 -22.80 21.68 -4.89
CA TRP A 245 -24.24 21.90 -5.18
C TRP A 245 -24.89 21.03 -6.26
N ILE A 246 -24.24 19.97 -6.74
CA ILE A 246 -24.95 18.99 -7.57
C ILE A 246 -26.10 18.35 -6.76
N PRO A 247 -27.34 18.30 -7.28
CA PRO A 247 -28.40 17.51 -6.67
C PRO A 247 -28.03 16.02 -6.62
N LEU A 248 -28.37 15.35 -5.52
CA LEU A 248 -27.99 13.94 -5.26
C LEU A 248 -28.37 12.99 -6.42
N GLU A 249 -29.50 13.23 -7.08
CA GLU A 249 -29.99 12.48 -8.24
C GLU A 249 -29.09 12.58 -9.49
N HIS A 250 -28.25 13.62 -9.56
CA HIS A 250 -27.34 13.88 -10.67
C HIS A 250 -25.87 13.60 -10.33
N SER A 251 -25.51 13.49 -9.05
CA SER A 251 -24.12 13.36 -8.57
C SER A 251 -23.34 12.27 -9.29
N ALA A 252 -23.80 11.01 -9.24
CA ALA A 252 -23.08 9.88 -9.85
C ALA A 252 -22.83 10.06 -11.35
N ARG A 253 -23.83 10.56 -12.09
CA ARG A 253 -23.71 10.81 -13.54
C ARG A 253 -22.69 11.90 -13.83
N VAL A 254 -22.75 13.01 -13.10
CA VAL A 254 -21.85 14.15 -13.30
C VAL A 254 -20.42 13.76 -12.96
N PHE A 255 -20.18 13.10 -11.81
CA PHE A 255 -18.86 12.59 -11.45
C PHE A 255 -18.30 11.64 -12.51
N LEU A 256 -19.10 10.72 -13.05
CA LEU A 256 -18.68 9.81 -14.11
C LEU A 256 -18.32 10.53 -15.42
N GLN A 257 -19.14 11.50 -15.84
CA GLN A 257 -18.87 12.26 -17.05
C GLN A 257 -17.63 13.14 -16.89
N CYS A 258 -17.57 13.95 -15.82
CA CYS A 258 -16.44 14.83 -15.56
C CYS A 258 -15.13 14.04 -15.34
N SER A 259 -15.16 12.91 -14.64
CA SER A 259 -13.97 12.06 -14.43
C SER A 259 -13.38 11.57 -15.76
N ARG A 260 -14.22 11.15 -16.72
CA ARG A 260 -13.78 10.77 -18.06
C ARG A 260 -13.13 11.92 -18.83
N LEU A 261 -13.63 13.13 -18.65
CA LEU A 261 -13.07 14.32 -19.29
C LEU A 261 -11.70 14.65 -18.72
N ILE A 262 -11.56 14.73 -17.39
CA ILE A 262 -10.28 15.08 -16.77
C ILE A 262 -9.22 13.99 -17.00
N LEU A 263 -9.60 12.71 -17.03
CA LEU A 263 -8.69 11.58 -17.29
C LEU A 263 -8.08 11.61 -18.70
N LYS A 264 -8.54 12.48 -19.61
CA LYS A 264 -7.85 12.75 -20.88
C LYS A 264 -6.51 13.50 -20.67
N GLU A 265 -6.40 14.27 -19.59
CA GLU A 265 -5.26 15.17 -19.32
C GLU A 265 -4.44 14.80 -18.07
N VAL A 266 -4.98 13.96 -17.19
CA VAL A 266 -4.34 13.53 -15.94
C VAL A 266 -4.14 12.01 -15.91
N ASP A 267 -3.25 11.53 -15.04
CA ASP A 267 -2.93 10.11 -14.90
C ASP A 267 -3.80 9.40 -13.84
N ALA A 268 -4.36 10.16 -12.90
CA ALA A 268 -5.28 9.69 -11.86
C ALA A 268 -6.32 10.77 -11.51
N ALA A 269 -7.52 10.35 -11.12
CA ALA A 269 -8.58 11.22 -10.63
C ALA A 269 -8.95 10.87 -9.19
N LEU A 270 -8.93 11.85 -8.28
CA LEU A 270 -9.48 11.74 -6.93
C LEU A 270 -10.90 12.32 -6.93
N LEU A 271 -11.87 11.50 -6.55
CA LEU A 271 -13.26 11.90 -6.43
C LEU A 271 -13.59 12.09 -4.95
N VAL A 272 -14.01 13.30 -4.58
CA VAL A 272 -14.44 13.65 -3.22
C VAL A 272 -15.95 13.92 -3.26
N ASP A 273 -16.72 12.90 -2.92
CA ASP A 273 -18.20 12.83 -3.00
C ASP A 273 -18.75 12.45 -1.62
N TYR A 274 -19.96 12.93 -1.30
CA TYR A 274 -20.72 12.51 -0.10
C TYR A 274 -21.54 11.23 -0.33
N THR A 275 -21.69 10.81 -1.58
CA THR A 275 -22.55 9.72 -2.02
C THR A 275 -21.75 8.43 -2.25
N PRO A 276 -22.21 7.28 -1.72
CA PRO A 276 -21.66 5.99 -2.09
C PRO A 276 -21.89 5.71 -3.58
N LEU A 277 -20.80 5.65 -4.36
CA LEU A 277 -20.84 5.36 -5.78
C LEU A 277 -21.13 3.87 -6.10
N ASP A 278 -20.97 2.99 -5.11
CA ASP A 278 -21.14 1.53 -5.21
C ASP A 278 -22.48 1.07 -5.81
N LYS A 279 -23.56 1.83 -5.59
CA LYS A 279 -24.89 1.55 -6.16
C LYS A 279 -25.01 1.75 -7.68
N TYR A 280 -24.06 2.45 -8.31
CA TYR A 280 -24.13 2.83 -9.73
C TYR A 280 -23.07 2.16 -10.62
N TYR A 281 -22.09 1.47 -10.03
CA TYR A 281 -21.04 0.72 -10.75
C TYR A 281 -21.34 -0.78 -10.92
N SER A 282 -22.45 -1.27 -10.36
CA SER A 282 -22.87 -2.68 -10.42
C SER A 282 -23.85 -3.00 -11.57
N SER A 283 -24.07 -2.05 -12.48
CA SER A 283 -24.92 -2.18 -13.68
C SER A 283 -24.12 -1.98 -14.96
#